data_AF-A0A8T7BP97-F1
#
_entry.id   AF-A0A8T7BP97-F1
#
_cell.length_a   1.000
_cell.length_b   1.000
_cell.length_c   1.000
_cell.angle_alpha   90.00
_cell.angle_beta   90.00
_cell.angle_gamma   90.00
#
_symmetry.space_group_name_H-M   'P 1'
#
loop_
_entity.id
_entity.type
_entity.pdbx_description
1 polymer ?
#
loop_
_entity_poly.entity_id
_entity_poly.type
_entity_poly.pdbx_seq_one_letter_code
_entity_poly.pdbx_strand_id
1 'polypeptide(L)'
;MKICVVGEGAISNKHLDGLANIEEAEVVALVGGVEADTKESAEKHGVPFWTLDLDEGINQPGVEAVIIGSPTPIHAKQAIHCLKAGKHVEVEVPIADTLEDAQALQAAQKETGLVAMGGHTRRFNPSHQWIHNKIKAGELKIQQLCVQTYFFRRKNINALGKP
;
A
#
# COMPACT_ATOMS: atom_id res chain seq x y z
N MET A 1 10.98 12.80 0.88
CA MET A 1 10.93 11.53 0.14
C MET A 1 9.80 11.62 -0.87
N LYS A 2 10.09 11.39 -2.15
CA LYS A 2 9.06 11.45 -3.20
C LYS A 2 8.46 10.07 -3.47
N ILE A 3 7.14 10.02 -3.50
CA ILE A 3 6.35 8.79 -3.53
C ILE A 3 5.48 8.76 -4.79
N CYS A 4 5.45 7.61 -5.45
CA CYS A 4 4.44 7.25 -6.43
C CYS A 4 3.38 6.36 -5.77
N VAL A 5 2.10 6.66 -5.95
CA VAL A 5 1.01 5.78 -5.50
C VAL A 5 0.41 5.07 -6.69
N VAL A 6 0.18 3.76 -6.58
CA VAL A 6 -0.42 2.92 -7.61
C VAL A 6 -1.79 2.43 -7.15
N GLY A 7 -2.80 2.62 -7.99
CA GLY A 7 -4.21 2.43 -7.69
C GLY A 7 -4.89 3.71 -7.21
N GLU A 8 -6.12 3.92 -7.64
CA GLU A 8 -7.02 5.04 -7.33
C GLU A 8 -8.20 4.61 -6.44
N GLY A 9 -8.14 3.39 -5.90
CA GLY A 9 -9.17 2.79 -5.06
C GLY A 9 -9.21 3.36 -3.64
N ALA A 10 -10.18 2.91 -2.86
CA ALA A 10 -10.44 3.47 -1.52
C ALA A 10 -9.25 3.39 -0.54
N ILE A 11 -8.38 2.38 -0.67
CA ILE A 11 -7.20 2.25 0.19
C ILE A 11 -6.09 3.21 -0.25
N SER A 12 -5.82 3.33 -1.55
CA SER A 12 -4.87 4.32 -2.07
C SER A 12 -5.29 5.74 -1.71
N ASN A 13 -6.59 6.09 -1.77
CA ASN A 13 -7.06 7.40 -1.31
C ASN A 13 -6.76 7.62 0.19
N LYS A 14 -6.86 6.59 1.04
CA LYS A 14 -6.48 6.71 2.45
C LYS A 14 -4.96 6.87 2.64
N HIS A 15 -4.15 6.24 1.78
CA HIS A 15 -2.72 6.50 1.76
C HIS A 15 -2.43 7.94 1.36
N LEU A 16 -3.09 8.48 0.33
CA LEU A 16 -2.96 9.89 -0.06
C LEU A 16 -3.35 10.83 1.10
N ASP A 17 -4.50 10.59 1.75
CA ASP A 17 -4.92 11.34 2.94
C ASP A 17 -3.89 11.25 4.07
N GLY A 18 -3.34 10.06 4.33
CA GLY A 18 -2.32 9.84 5.37
C GLY A 18 -0.99 10.52 5.07
N LEU A 19 -0.51 10.41 3.84
CA LEU A 19 0.74 11.02 3.37
C LEU A 19 0.69 12.54 3.42
N ALA A 20 -0.48 13.16 3.18
CA ALA A 20 -0.66 14.60 3.31
C ALA A 20 -0.39 15.13 4.74
N ASN A 21 -0.33 14.24 5.74
CA ASN A 21 -0.02 14.58 7.13
C ASN A 21 1.46 14.33 7.50
N ILE A 22 2.32 13.98 6.54
CA ILE A 22 3.74 13.67 6.76
C ILE A 22 4.58 14.70 5.97
N GLU A 23 5.18 15.66 6.66
CA GLU A 23 5.93 16.77 6.05
C GLU A 23 7.08 16.29 5.16
N GLU A 24 7.72 15.18 5.53
CA GLU A 24 8.83 14.60 4.78
C GLU A 24 8.39 13.77 3.57
N ALA A 25 7.09 13.58 3.35
CA ALA A 25 6.54 12.79 2.25
C ALA A 25 5.86 13.68 1.20
N GLU A 26 6.23 13.50 -0.06
CA GLU A 26 5.65 14.22 -1.19
C GLU A 26 5.11 13.22 -2.21
N VAL A 27 3.80 13.22 -2.47
CA VAL A 27 3.22 12.40 -3.54
C VAL A 27 3.35 13.13 -4.86
N VAL A 28 4.23 12.62 -5.73
CA VAL A 28 4.54 13.28 -7.01
C VAL A 28 3.86 12.62 -8.20
N ALA A 29 3.39 11.38 -8.05
CA ALA A 29 2.75 10.62 -9.12
C ALA A 29 1.62 9.73 -8.60
N LEU A 30 0.52 9.67 -9.36
CA LEU A 30 -0.56 8.70 -9.18
C LEU A 30 -0.71 7.85 -10.45
N VAL A 31 -0.56 6.54 -10.33
CA VAL A 31 -0.79 5.58 -11.42
C VAL A 31 -2.11 4.89 -11.15
N GLY A 32 -3.08 4.97 -12.04
CA GLY A 32 -4.37 4.29 -11.85
C GLY A 32 -4.73 3.32 -12.97
N GLY A 33 -5.92 2.70 -12.89
CA GLY A 33 -6.45 1.79 -13.89
C GLY A 33 -7.54 2.38 -14.78
N VAL A 34 -8.23 3.42 -14.30
CA VAL A 34 -9.34 4.10 -14.98
C VAL A 34 -9.04 5.59 -15.06
N GLU A 35 -8.94 6.13 -16.28
CA GLU A 35 -8.54 7.52 -16.53
C GLU A 35 -9.34 8.55 -15.72
N ALA A 36 -10.68 8.44 -15.78
CA ALA A 36 -11.58 9.37 -15.11
C ALA A 36 -11.40 9.37 -13.59
N ASP A 37 -11.36 8.17 -12.97
CA ASP A 37 -11.21 8.02 -11.52
C ASP A 37 -9.82 8.44 -11.05
N THR A 38 -8.79 8.14 -11.85
CA THR A 38 -7.39 8.51 -11.57
C THR A 38 -7.23 10.03 -11.58
N LYS A 39 -7.77 10.69 -12.61
CA LYS A 39 -7.75 12.14 -12.74
C LYS A 39 -8.50 12.81 -11.58
N GLU A 40 -9.71 12.34 -11.26
CA GLU A 40 -10.50 12.85 -10.13
C GLU A 40 -9.72 12.74 -8.80
N SER A 41 -9.10 11.58 -8.55
CA SER A 41 -8.30 11.37 -7.34
C SER A 41 -7.04 12.26 -7.32
N ALA A 42 -6.31 12.38 -8.43
CA ALA A 42 -5.14 13.24 -8.52
C ALA A 42 -5.49 14.71 -8.25
N GLU A 43 -6.55 15.22 -8.87
CA GLU A 43 -7.04 16.59 -8.66
C GLU A 43 -7.46 16.82 -7.19
N LYS A 44 -8.21 15.88 -6.61
CA LYS A 44 -8.65 15.96 -5.21
C LYS A 44 -7.50 16.05 -4.21
N HIS A 45 -6.42 15.31 -4.43
CA HIS A 45 -5.28 15.25 -3.49
C HIS A 45 -4.10 16.13 -3.92
N GLY A 46 -4.25 16.91 -5.00
CA GLY A 46 -3.20 17.80 -5.50
C GLY A 46 -1.95 17.08 -6.03
N VAL A 47 -2.10 15.86 -6.55
CA VAL A 47 -0.98 15.09 -7.12
C VAL A 47 -0.63 15.67 -8.50
N PRO A 48 0.61 16.14 -8.73
CA PRO A 48 0.95 16.96 -9.90
C PRO A 48 1.06 16.16 -11.21
N PHE A 49 1.28 14.84 -11.13
CA PHE A 49 1.37 13.96 -12.29
C PHE A 49 0.49 12.73 -12.08
N TRP A 50 -0.25 12.35 -13.12
CA TRP A 50 -0.99 11.10 -13.12
C TRP A 50 -0.90 10.42 -14.49
N THR A 51 -1.01 9.10 -14.49
CA THR A 51 -0.91 8.27 -15.69
C THR A 51 -1.63 6.94 -15.45
N LEU A 52 -1.82 6.15 -16.51
CA LEU A 52 -2.25 4.76 -16.44
C LEU A 52 -1.08 3.79 -16.63
N ASP A 53 0.12 4.31 -16.90
CA ASP A 53 1.34 3.53 -17.13
C ASP A 53 2.23 3.55 -15.88
N LEU A 54 2.57 2.35 -15.37
CA LEU A 54 3.41 2.23 -14.18
C LEU A 54 4.82 2.80 -14.40
N ASP A 55 5.41 2.57 -15.57
CA ASP A 55 6.77 3.03 -15.89
C ASP A 55 6.83 4.56 -15.93
N GLU A 56 5.81 5.21 -16.50
CA GLU A 56 5.73 6.68 -16.50
C GLU A 56 5.66 7.25 -15.08
N GLY A 57 4.93 6.58 -14.17
CA GLY A 57 4.79 7.01 -12.78
C GLY A 57 6.07 6.83 -11.95
N ILE A 58 6.68 5.63 -11.98
CA ILE A 58 7.86 5.35 -11.15
C ILE A 58 9.13 6.05 -11.64
N ASN A 59 9.17 6.46 -12.92
CA ASN A 59 10.27 7.21 -13.50
C ASN A 59 10.12 8.73 -13.36
N GLN A 60 9.07 9.23 -12.69
CA GLN A 60 8.97 10.66 -12.39
C GLN A 60 10.19 11.16 -11.60
N PRO A 61 10.66 12.40 -11.84
CA PRO A 61 11.91 12.90 -11.26
C PRO A 61 11.97 12.81 -9.72
N GLY A 62 12.89 11.97 -9.25
CA GLY A 62 13.21 11.81 -7.84
C GLY A 62 12.31 10.87 -7.07
N VAL A 63 11.40 10.11 -7.69
CA VAL A 63 10.62 9.06 -7.00
C VAL A 63 11.57 8.05 -6.35
N GLU A 64 11.41 7.84 -5.05
CA GLU A 64 12.24 6.94 -4.22
C GLU A 64 11.46 5.69 -3.77
N ALA A 65 10.15 5.83 -3.59
CA ALA A 65 9.29 4.77 -3.09
C ALA A 65 7.95 4.70 -3.83
N VAL A 66 7.33 3.51 -3.82
CA VAL A 66 6.04 3.23 -4.46
C VAL A 66 5.10 2.57 -3.46
N ILE A 67 3.90 3.11 -3.29
CA ILE A 67 2.82 2.46 -2.54
C ILE A 67 1.87 1.79 -3.53
N ILE A 68 1.74 0.48 -3.45
CA ILE A 68 0.95 -0.35 -4.36
C ILE A 68 -0.37 -0.72 -3.68
N GLY A 69 -1.45 -0.07 -4.10
CA GLY A 69 -2.84 -0.30 -3.67
C GLY A 69 -3.77 -0.65 -4.83
N SER A 70 -3.23 -1.24 -5.90
CA SER A 70 -3.99 -1.75 -7.05
C SER A 70 -4.80 -3.02 -6.68
N PRO A 71 -5.43 -3.73 -7.64
CA PRO A 71 -5.99 -5.05 -7.37
C PRO A 71 -4.91 -6.09 -7.02
N THR A 72 -5.22 -7.00 -6.10
CA THR A 72 -4.29 -8.05 -5.60
C THR A 72 -3.59 -8.87 -6.68
N PRO A 73 -4.24 -9.30 -7.79
CA PRO A 73 -3.61 -10.19 -8.78
C PRO A 73 -2.36 -9.62 -9.45
N ILE A 74 -2.15 -8.30 -9.37
CA ILE A 74 -1.00 -7.63 -9.98
C ILE A 74 0.01 -7.08 -8.98
N HIS A 75 -0.23 -7.20 -7.66
CA HIS A 75 0.64 -6.66 -6.61
C HIS A 75 2.09 -7.15 -6.73
N ALA A 76 2.30 -8.46 -6.75
CA ALA A 76 3.65 -9.03 -6.77
C ALA A 76 4.42 -8.61 -8.02
N LYS A 77 3.76 -8.64 -9.19
CA LYS A 77 4.35 -8.22 -10.47
C LYS A 77 4.79 -6.76 -10.43
N GLN A 78 3.92 -5.86 -9.97
CA GLN A 78 4.24 -4.44 -9.87
C GLN A 78 5.33 -4.16 -8.84
N ALA A 79 5.28 -4.84 -7.69
CA ALA A 79 6.26 -4.67 -6.62
C ALA A 79 7.66 -5.12 -7.05
N ILE A 80 7.77 -6.29 -7.70
CA ILE A 80 9.04 -6.79 -8.26
C ILE A 80 9.57 -5.81 -9.31
N HIS A 81 8.69 -5.28 -10.17
CA HIS A 81 9.06 -4.30 -11.19
C HIS A 81 9.63 -3.01 -10.57
N CYS A 82 8.94 -2.46 -9.58
CA CYS A 82 9.39 -1.26 -8.85
C CYS A 82 10.73 -1.48 -8.13
N LEU A 83 10.92 -2.63 -7.47
CA LEU A 83 12.18 -2.98 -6.82
C LEU A 83 13.32 -3.06 -7.83
N LYS A 84 13.11 -3.70 -8.99
CA LYS A 84 14.10 -3.78 -10.06
C LYS A 84 14.41 -2.41 -10.69
N ALA A 85 13.45 -1.49 -10.68
CA ALA A 85 13.63 -0.09 -11.06
C ALA A 85 14.33 0.76 -9.98
N GLY A 86 14.80 0.14 -8.89
CA GLY A 86 15.53 0.84 -7.83
C GLY A 86 14.63 1.53 -6.79
N LYS A 87 13.35 1.18 -6.70
CA LYS A 87 12.38 1.86 -5.82
C LYS A 87 12.03 1.01 -4.61
N HIS A 88 11.96 1.64 -3.44
CA HIS A 88 11.35 1.01 -2.26
C HIS A 88 9.86 0.77 -2.51
N VAL A 89 9.28 -0.27 -1.91
CA VAL A 89 7.86 -0.57 -2.07
C VAL A 89 7.15 -0.79 -0.74
N GLU A 90 5.93 -0.27 -0.65
CA GLU A 90 4.90 -0.76 0.26
C GLU A 90 3.79 -1.40 -0.58
N VAL A 91 3.38 -2.63 -0.24
CA VAL A 91 2.39 -3.41 -0.98
C VAL A 91 1.20 -3.67 -0.09
N GLU A 92 0.02 -3.23 -0.49
CA GLU A 92 -1.21 -3.51 0.24
C GLU A 92 -1.47 -5.02 0.37
N VAL A 93 -2.19 -5.38 1.43
CA VAL A 93 -2.48 -6.78 1.71
C VAL A 93 -3.76 -7.23 0.98
N PRO A 94 -3.78 -8.44 0.37
CA PRO A 94 -2.70 -9.44 0.31
C PRO A 94 -1.54 -8.98 -0.57
N ILE A 95 -0.29 -9.26 -0.19
CA ILE A 95 0.88 -8.87 -0.99
C ILE A 95 0.97 -9.60 -2.35
N ALA A 96 0.30 -10.75 -2.46
CA ALA A 96 0.18 -11.57 -3.65
C ALA A 96 -1.02 -12.53 -3.51
N ASP A 97 -1.52 -13.05 -4.63
CA ASP A 97 -2.58 -14.06 -4.66
C ASP A 97 -2.06 -15.48 -4.36
N THR A 98 -0.79 -15.75 -4.65
CA THR A 98 -0.16 -17.07 -4.48
C THR A 98 1.06 -16.99 -3.56
N LEU A 99 1.42 -18.13 -2.96
CA LEU A 99 2.63 -18.23 -2.15
C LEU A 99 3.88 -18.08 -3.03
N GLU A 100 3.83 -18.65 -4.23
CA GLU A 100 4.89 -18.60 -5.24
C GLU A 100 5.22 -17.14 -5.61
N ASP A 101 4.19 -16.32 -5.88
CA ASP A 101 4.37 -14.91 -6.18
C ASP A 101 4.92 -14.10 -4.99
N ALA A 102 4.45 -14.41 -3.77
CA ALA A 102 4.99 -13.81 -2.55
C ALA A 102 6.47 -14.16 -2.33
N GLN A 103 6.88 -15.40 -2.64
CA GLN A 103 8.26 -15.84 -2.59
C GLN A 103 9.12 -15.17 -3.68
N ALA A 104 8.57 -14.99 -4.88
CA ALA A 104 9.24 -14.25 -5.95
C ALA A 104 9.48 -12.78 -5.56
N LEU A 105 8.50 -12.13 -4.92
CA LEU A 105 8.66 -10.78 -4.37
C LEU A 105 9.74 -10.74 -3.28
N GLN A 106 9.77 -11.73 -2.37
CA GLN A 106 10.84 -11.82 -1.37
C GLN A 106 12.23 -11.99 -2.03
N ALA A 107 12.34 -12.79 -3.08
CA ALA A 107 13.59 -12.98 -3.79
C ALA A 107 14.08 -11.67 -4.43
N ALA A 108 13.19 -10.92 -5.10
CA ALA A 108 13.52 -9.61 -5.66
C ALA A 108 13.92 -8.58 -4.59
N GLN A 109 13.26 -8.59 -3.43
CA GLN A 109 13.64 -7.76 -2.29
C GLN A 109 15.06 -8.09 -1.83
N LYS A 110 15.41 -9.37 -1.68
CA LYS A 110 16.75 -9.81 -1.29
C LYS A 110 17.82 -9.46 -2.33
N GLU A 111 17.50 -9.61 -3.61
CA GLU A 111 18.39 -9.29 -4.73
C GLU A 111 18.73 -7.80 -4.78
N THR A 112 17.73 -6.95 -4.63
CA THR A 112 17.87 -5.49 -4.74
C THR A 112 18.39 -4.84 -3.45
N GLY A 113 18.18 -5.50 -2.30
CA GLY A 113 18.48 -4.94 -0.98
C GLY A 113 17.56 -3.79 -0.56
N LEU A 114 16.54 -3.48 -1.37
CA LEU A 114 15.58 -2.42 -1.10
C LEU A 114 14.54 -2.87 -0.08
N VAL A 115 13.78 -1.90 0.42
CA VAL A 115 12.67 -2.15 1.35
C VAL A 115 11.47 -2.64 0.57
N ALA A 116 10.90 -3.78 0.99
CA ALA A 116 9.58 -4.22 0.58
C ALA A 116 8.73 -4.47 1.83
N MET A 117 7.77 -3.58 2.09
CA MET A 117 6.88 -3.64 3.25
C MET A 117 5.48 -4.12 2.83
N GLY A 118 4.87 -5.00 3.61
CA GLY A 118 3.44 -5.30 3.48
C GLY A 118 2.59 -4.32 4.30
N GLY A 119 1.50 -3.83 3.73
CA GLY A 119 0.53 -2.88 4.31
C GLY A 119 -0.29 -3.44 5.48
N HIS A 120 0.35 -4.06 6.46
CA HIS A 120 -0.28 -4.60 7.67
C HIS A 120 -0.63 -3.47 8.67
N THR A 121 -1.42 -2.49 8.24
CA THR A 121 -1.77 -1.26 8.97
C THR A 121 -2.25 -1.49 10.40
N ARG A 122 -2.99 -2.58 10.67
CA ARG A 122 -3.44 -2.92 12.04
C ARG A 122 -2.31 -3.09 13.05
N ARG A 123 -1.09 -3.43 12.61
CA ARG A 123 0.08 -3.49 13.49
C ARG A 123 0.40 -2.12 14.09
N PHE A 124 0.02 -1.02 13.45
CA PHE A 124 0.30 0.34 13.89
C PHE A 124 -0.82 0.97 14.73
N ASN A 125 -1.95 0.28 14.91
CA ASN A 125 -3.03 0.76 15.78
C ASN A 125 -2.53 0.89 17.23
N PRO A 126 -2.79 2.03 17.92
CA PRO A 126 -2.31 2.23 19.30
C PRO A 126 -2.72 1.13 20.27
N SER A 127 -3.95 0.62 20.14
CA SER A 127 -4.44 -0.50 20.97
C SER A 127 -3.69 -1.80 20.73
N HIS A 128 -3.30 -2.07 19.48
CA HIS A 128 -2.55 -3.28 19.13
C HIS A 128 -1.09 -3.16 19.57
N GLN A 129 -0.48 -1.98 19.37
CA GLN A 129 0.86 -1.65 19.86
C GLN A 129 0.94 -1.75 21.38
N TRP A 130 -0.06 -1.24 22.10
CA TRP A 130 -0.11 -1.33 23.56
C TRP A 130 -0.11 -2.78 24.05
N ILE A 131 -0.99 -3.64 23.50
CA ILE A 131 -1.03 -5.07 23.85
C ILE A 131 0.30 -5.75 23.48
N HIS A 132 0.82 -5.50 22.28
CA HIS A 132 2.08 -6.08 21.81
C HIS A 132 3.26 -5.75 22.74
N ASN A 133 3.36 -4.49 23.18
CA ASN A 133 4.44 -4.02 24.05
C ASN A 133 4.35 -4.64 25.45
N LYS A 134 3.14 -4.77 26.02
CA LYS A 134 2.92 -5.46 27.30
C LYS A 134 3.30 -6.94 27.26
N ILE A 135 3.03 -7.61 26.14
CA ILE A 135 3.47 -8.99 25.92
C ILE A 135 4.98 -9.08 25.81
N LYS A 136 5.62 -8.22 25.00
CA LYS A 136 7.08 -8.19 24.85
C LYS A 136 7.82 -7.89 26.16
N ALA A 137 7.24 -7.03 27.01
CA ALA A 137 7.78 -6.72 28.34
C ALA A 137 7.59 -7.86 29.36
N GLY A 138 6.87 -8.93 29.02
CA GLY A 138 6.56 -10.03 29.93
C GLY A 138 5.48 -9.71 30.98
N GLU A 139 4.86 -8.53 30.91
CA GLU A 139 3.78 -8.11 31.82
C GLU A 139 2.48 -8.87 31.56
N LEU A 140 2.23 -9.23 30.29
CA LEU A 140 1.10 -10.06 29.88
C LEU A 140 1.59 -11.35 29.22
N LYS A 141 1.00 -12.48 29.62
CA LYS A 141 1.23 -13.79 29.00
C LYS A 141 -0.02 -14.21 28.24
N ILE A 142 0.10 -14.36 26.92
CA ILE A 142 -1.00 -14.84 26.09
C ILE A 142 -1.27 -16.31 26.44
N GLN A 143 -2.47 -16.60 26.92
CA GLN A 143 -2.96 -17.99 27.07
C GLN A 143 -3.79 -18.41 25.86
N GLN A 144 -4.66 -17.51 25.40
CA GLN A 144 -5.51 -17.68 24.24
C GLN A 144 -5.79 -16.31 23.61
N LEU A 145 -5.84 -16.25 22.28
CA LEU A 145 -6.25 -15.06 21.53
C LEU A 145 -7.37 -15.46 20.57
N CYS A 146 -8.54 -14.85 20.74
CA CYS A 146 -9.64 -14.96 19.79
C CYS A 146 -9.86 -13.59 19.14
N VAL A 147 -9.71 -13.52 17.82
CA VAL A 147 -9.95 -12.29 17.06
C VAL A 147 -11.05 -12.57 16.06
N GLN A 148 -12.12 -11.78 16.12
CA GLN A 148 -13.22 -11.85 15.16
C GLN A 148 -13.39 -10.47 14.55
N THR A 149 -13.38 -10.40 13.21
CA THR A 149 -13.69 -9.18 12.45
C THR A 149 -14.92 -9.47 11.62
N TYR A 150 -15.97 -8.67 11.83
CA TYR A 150 -17.23 -8.81 11.11
C TYR A 150 -17.43 -7.65 10.14
N PHE A 151 -17.76 -7.98 8.89
CA PHE A 151 -18.24 -7.02 7.90
C PHE A 151 -19.69 -7.35 7.58
N PHE A 152 -20.63 -6.71 8.26
CA PHE A 152 -22.05 -6.92 8.04
C PHE A 152 -22.51 -6.19 6.76
N ARG A 153 -22.20 -6.76 5.59
CA ARG A 153 -22.65 -6.24 4.30
C ARG A 153 -23.99 -6.86 3.90
N ARG A 154 -25.00 -6.02 3.66
CA ARG A 154 -26.30 -6.42 3.06
C ARG A 154 -26.37 -6.13 1.55
N LYS A 155 -25.45 -5.32 1.04
CA LYS A 155 -25.30 -4.94 -0.38
C LYS A 155 -23.81 -4.95 -0.71
N ASN A 156 -23.46 -5.37 -1.93
CA ASN A 156 -22.08 -5.31 -2.41
C ASN A 156 -21.83 -3.89 -2.94
N ILE A 157 -21.34 -3.02 -2.06
CA ILE A 157 -20.88 -1.67 -2.37
C ILE A 157 -19.44 -1.55 -1.91
N ASN A 158 -18.61 -0.85 -2.69
CA ASN A 158 -17.24 -0.57 -2.34
C ASN A 158 -17.15 0.42 -1.16
N ALA A 159 -15.95 0.69 -0.66
CA ALA A 159 -15.75 1.57 0.50
C ALA A 159 -16.08 3.05 0.22
N LEU A 160 -16.33 3.42 -1.04
CA LEU A 160 -16.79 4.75 -1.47
C LEU A 160 -18.32 4.80 -1.63
N GLY A 161 -19.05 3.72 -1.31
CA GLY A 161 -20.49 3.64 -1.47
C GLY A 161 -20.98 3.46 -2.91
N LYS A 162 -20.07 3.20 -3.86
CA LYS A 162 -20.41 2.86 -5.25
C LYS A 162 -20.64 1.33 -5.37
N PRO A 163 -21.51 0.85 -6.28
CA PRO A 163 -21.65 -0.58 -6.58
C PRO A 163 -20.32 -1.25 -6.93
#